data_AF-A0A2S2QD04-F1
#
_entry.id   AF-A0A2S2QD04-F1
#
_cell.length_a   1.000
_cell.length_b   1.000
_cell.length_c   1.000
_cell.angle_alpha   90.00
_cell.angle_beta   90.00
_cell.angle_gamma   90.00
#
_symmetry.space_group_name_H-M   'P 1'
#
loop_
_entity.id
_entity.type
_entity.pdbx_description
1 polymer ?
#
loop_
_entity_poly.entity_id
_entity_poly.type
_entity_poly.pdbx_seq_one_letter_code
_entity_poly.pdbx_strand_id
1 'polypeptide(L)'
;NDTETLPDSVLNFIRSHPLMDEAVAHKDNQPVFYMRDLFFTRLVVDVLDYVVFGNHLHYTVYYAATNEGRVYKVVQWYNDEGVPGSALLDIFDIMPGLPITAMEISKKHKALYVASDESVRQIYLSMCTHRYDSCLRCVHDPYCGWDKQSKTCKPYQPGLLQDVTNSSRSVCESSVVNKRLTVTFGQSVHLSCFVKMPQVLKVYPVTWYHHSKEKGRYMVSFSRVEKYIATVEGGMVIVGASEEDGGRYDCQLAGALLCTFNLTVDAHRCSPPARSQDYHRVYSDWCHEFQKYKSAMKSWEKKQAVSLRTRRISAQALC
;
A
#
# COMPACT_ATOMS: atom_id res chain seq x y z
N ASN A 1 47.72 28.34 -13.38
CA ASN A 1 46.99 28.11 -12.11
C ASN A 1 46.58 29.40 -11.41
N ASP A 2 46.67 30.56 -12.05
CA ASP A 2 46.24 31.83 -11.49
C ASP A 2 45.28 32.50 -12.47
N THR A 3 44.04 32.76 -12.04
CA THR A 3 43.01 33.39 -12.86
C THR A 3 43.33 34.85 -13.21
N GLU A 4 44.20 35.51 -12.45
CA GLU A 4 44.64 36.89 -12.71
C GLU A 4 45.58 36.99 -13.91
N THR A 5 46.21 35.87 -14.30
CA THR A 5 47.15 35.81 -15.43
C THR A 5 46.48 35.44 -16.76
N LEU A 6 45.15 35.29 -16.78
CA LEU A 6 44.41 34.93 -17.99
C LEU A 6 44.41 36.10 -19.00
N PRO A 7 44.60 35.84 -20.30
CA PRO A 7 44.53 36.88 -21.33
C PRO A 7 43.17 37.56 -21.38
N ASP A 8 43.15 38.86 -21.67
CA ASP A 8 41.91 39.65 -21.80
C ASP A 8 40.93 39.06 -22.82
N SER A 9 41.42 38.39 -23.87
CA SER A 9 40.57 37.69 -24.85
C SER A 9 39.73 36.59 -24.20
N VAL A 10 40.31 35.84 -23.26
CA VAL A 10 39.62 34.78 -22.50
C VAL A 10 38.62 35.41 -21.52
N LEU A 11 39.04 36.47 -20.83
CA LEU A 11 38.18 37.17 -19.86
C LEU A 11 36.99 37.87 -20.54
N ASN A 12 37.19 38.46 -21.72
CA ASN A 12 36.12 39.08 -22.51
C ASN A 12 35.18 38.02 -23.11
N PHE A 13 35.73 36.87 -23.53
CA PHE A 13 34.92 35.76 -24.02
C PHE A 13 34.00 35.19 -22.95
N ILE A 14 34.50 34.83 -21.75
CA ILE A 14 33.67 34.27 -20.68
C ILE A 14 32.63 35.25 -20.14
N ARG A 15 32.94 36.56 -20.16
CA ARG A 15 31.98 37.63 -19.80
C ARG A 15 30.83 37.76 -20.80
N SER A 16 31.10 37.55 -22.09
CA SER A 16 30.11 37.66 -23.16
C SER A 16 29.39 36.35 -23.49
N HIS A 17 29.99 35.19 -23.15
CA HIS A 17 29.48 33.85 -23.47
C HIS A 17 29.48 32.94 -22.22
N PRO A 18 28.68 33.25 -21.17
CA PRO A 18 28.65 32.46 -19.94
C PRO A 18 27.85 31.16 -20.06
N LEU A 19 26.99 31.04 -21.09
CA LEU A 19 26.10 29.90 -21.28
C LEU A 19 26.68 28.93 -22.31
N MET A 20 26.67 27.65 -21.97
CA MET A 20 27.05 26.58 -22.90
C MET A 20 25.92 26.32 -23.90
N ASP A 21 26.29 25.98 -25.14
CA ASP A 21 25.33 25.60 -26.19
C ASP A 21 24.65 24.24 -25.88
N GLU A 22 25.42 23.28 -25.37
CA GLU A 22 24.92 21.95 -25.03
C GLU A 22 24.31 21.90 -23.63
N ALA A 23 23.10 21.34 -23.55
CA ALA A 23 22.45 21.04 -22.29
C ALA A 23 23.08 19.81 -21.61
N VAL A 24 23.13 19.82 -20.28
CA VAL A 24 23.53 18.63 -19.50
C VAL A 24 22.39 17.61 -19.57
N ALA A 25 22.59 16.55 -20.36
CA ALA A 25 21.65 15.45 -20.44
C ALA A 25 21.58 14.69 -19.09
N HIS A 26 20.38 14.26 -18.73
CA HIS A 26 20.18 13.36 -17.59
C HIS A 26 20.73 11.97 -17.89
N LYS A 27 21.16 11.27 -16.85
CA LYS A 27 21.61 9.88 -16.95
C LYS A 27 20.49 9.02 -17.56
N ASP A 28 20.87 8.08 -18.42
CA ASP A 28 20.00 7.10 -19.08
C ASP A 28 18.93 7.72 -20.01
N ASN A 29 19.01 9.01 -20.34
CA ASN A 29 18.05 9.71 -21.21
C ASN A 29 16.57 9.57 -20.80
N GLN A 30 16.28 9.17 -19.55
CA GLN A 30 14.94 9.23 -18.94
C GLN A 30 14.97 9.65 -17.46
N PRO A 31 13.89 10.27 -16.93
CA PRO A 31 13.78 10.52 -15.49
C PRO A 31 13.68 9.21 -14.71
N VAL A 32 14.27 9.16 -13.51
CA VAL A 32 14.17 7.99 -12.61
C VAL A 32 12.71 7.71 -12.23
N PHE A 33 11.93 8.76 -11.97
CA PHE A 33 10.52 8.65 -11.62
C PHE A 33 9.80 9.93 -11.99
N TYR A 34 8.55 9.80 -12.44
CA TYR A 34 7.66 10.93 -12.67
C TYR A 34 6.23 10.54 -12.29
N MET A 35 5.44 11.52 -11.86
CA MET A 35 4.02 11.35 -11.54
C MET A 35 3.29 12.65 -11.86
N ARG A 36 2.07 12.55 -12.37
CA ARG A 36 1.21 13.71 -12.62
C ARG A 36 0.59 14.22 -11.33
N ASP A 37 0.13 15.47 -11.35
CA ASP A 37 -0.62 16.10 -10.26
C ASP A 37 0.14 16.13 -8.92
N LEU A 38 1.46 16.33 -8.99
CA LEU A 38 2.36 16.31 -7.85
C LEU A 38 3.49 17.32 -8.03
N PHE A 39 3.82 18.06 -6.96
CA PHE A 39 4.95 18.98 -6.94
C PHE A 39 5.98 18.54 -5.89
N PHE A 40 7.15 18.10 -6.36
CA PHE A 40 8.28 17.77 -5.51
C PHE A 40 9.01 19.05 -5.06
N THR A 41 9.36 19.12 -3.78
CA THR A 41 10.03 20.28 -3.17
C THR A 41 11.46 20.00 -2.76
N ARG A 42 11.72 18.82 -2.17
CA ARG A 42 13.03 18.40 -1.67
C ARG A 42 13.29 16.94 -2.02
N LEU A 43 14.57 16.60 -2.18
CA LEU A 43 15.01 15.26 -2.49
C LEU A 43 16.23 14.93 -1.63
N VAL A 44 16.22 13.75 -1.01
CA VAL A 44 17.44 13.14 -0.45
C VAL A 44 17.54 11.71 -0.93
N VAL A 45 18.77 11.21 -0.99
CA VAL A 45 19.07 9.92 -1.59
C VAL A 45 19.88 9.09 -0.62
N ASP A 46 19.53 7.81 -0.51
CA ASP A 46 20.38 6.80 0.11
C ASP A 46 20.83 5.80 -0.94
N VAL A 47 22.05 5.28 -0.76
CA VAL A 47 22.62 4.26 -1.63
C VAL A 47 22.93 3.06 -0.76
N LEU A 48 22.33 1.93 -1.11
CA LEU A 48 22.49 0.65 -0.45
C LEU A 48 23.33 -0.24 -1.34
N ASP A 49 24.44 -0.71 -0.80
CA ASP A 49 25.35 -1.64 -1.45
C ASP A 49 25.64 -2.77 -0.45
N TYR A 50 25.19 -3.98 -0.78
CA TYR A 50 25.43 -5.16 0.05
C TYR A 50 25.60 -6.42 -0.79
N VAL A 51 26.42 -7.34 -0.28
CA VAL A 51 26.75 -8.60 -0.95
C VAL A 51 25.91 -9.73 -0.36
N VAL A 52 25.21 -10.46 -1.22
CA VAL A 52 24.37 -11.60 -0.84
C VAL A 52 24.76 -12.80 -1.67
N PHE A 53 25.27 -13.86 -1.03
CA PHE A 53 25.75 -15.08 -1.71
C PHE A 53 26.73 -14.80 -2.86
N GLY A 54 27.54 -13.74 -2.75
CA GLY A 54 28.49 -13.32 -3.78
C GLY A 54 27.96 -12.34 -4.83
N ASN A 55 26.64 -12.08 -4.85
CA ASN A 55 26.04 -11.10 -5.74
C ASN A 55 26.06 -9.72 -5.09
N HIS A 56 26.56 -8.72 -5.81
CA HIS A 56 26.49 -7.32 -5.41
C HIS A 56 25.11 -6.75 -5.72
N LEU A 57 24.36 -6.38 -4.68
CA LEU A 57 23.08 -5.72 -4.82
C LEU A 57 23.26 -4.23 -4.57
N HIS A 58 22.94 -3.43 -5.59
CA HIS A 58 23.05 -1.98 -5.57
C HIS A 58 21.69 -1.33 -5.80
N TYR A 59 21.20 -0.60 -4.80
CA TYR A 59 19.93 0.10 -4.85
C TYR A 59 20.11 1.57 -4.49
N THR A 60 19.54 2.46 -5.30
CA THR A 60 19.43 3.88 -4.98
C THR A 60 18.01 4.19 -4.53
N VAL A 61 17.85 4.66 -3.30
CA VAL A 61 16.54 4.99 -2.71
C VAL A 61 16.39 6.50 -2.62
N TYR A 62 15.41 7.02 -3.34
CA TYR A 62 15.04 8.43 -3.36
C TYR A 62 13.88 8.66 -2.39
N TYR A 63 14.04 9.66 -1.54
CA TYR A 63 12.95 10.23 -0.74
C TYR A 63 12.64 11.60 -1.33
N ALA A 64 11.48 11.73 -1.97
CA ALA A 64 11.04 12.94 -2.64
C ALA A 64 9.86 13.56 -1.88
N ALA A 65 10.11 14.71 -1.26
CA ALA A 65 9.12 15.45 -0.49
C ALA A 65 8.24 16.33 -1.37
N THR A 66 7.04 16.65 -0.89
CA THR A 66 6.05 17.42 -1.66
C THR A 66 5.58 18.67 -0.94
N ASN A 67 4.94 19.56 -1.70
CA ASN A 67 4.26 20.74 -1.19
C ASN A 67 2.97 20.42 -0.40
N GLU A 68 2.51 19.17 -0.40
CA GLU A 68 1.35 18.70 0.38
C GLU A 68 1.73 17.96 1.67
N GLY A 69 3.02 17.92 2.01
CA GLY A 69 3.48 17.30 3.25
C GLY A 69 3.67 15.79 3.18
N ARG A 70 3.84 15.25 1.97
CA ARG A 70 4.09 13.82 1.73
C ARG A 70 5.53 13.58 1.31
N VAL A 71 6.03 12.38 1.57
CA VAL A 71 7.32 11.89 1.08
C VAL A 71 7.11 10.62 0.26
N TYR A 72 7.53 10.64 -0.99
CA TYR A 72 7.49 9.51 -1.91
C TYR A 72 8.82 8.76 -1.83
N LYS A 73 8.75 7.48 -1.48
CA LYS A 73 9.92 6.59 -1.41
C LYS A 73 10.01 5.79 -2.70
N VAL A 74 11.01 6.07 -3.52
CA VAL A 74 11.26 5.42 -4.81
C VAL A 74 12.56 4.66 -4.75
N VAL A 75 12.59 3.43 -5.28
CA VAL A 75 13.84 2.69 -5.47
C VAL A 75 14.20 2.66 -6.95
N GLN A 76 15.49 2.75 -7.24
CA GLN A 76 16.09 2.51 -8.54
C GLN A 76 17.11 1.37 -8.43
N TRP A 77 17.13 0.52 -9.43
CA TRP A 77 18.12 -0.55 -9.61
C TRP A 77 18.59 -0.57 -11.07
N TYR A 78 19.67 -1.30 -11.31
CA TYR A 78 20.11 -1.67 -12.65
C TYR A 78 20.06 -3.19 -12.74
N ASN A 79 19.52 -3.73 -13.83
CA ASN A 79 19.60 -5.18 -14.08
C ASN A 79 21.01 -5.58 -14.54
N ASP A 80 21.24 -6.87 -14.77
CA ASP A 80 22.54 -7.39 -15.20
C ASP A 80 23.00 -6.84 -16.57
N GLU A 81 22.06 -6.33 -17.38
CA GLU A 81 22.32 -5.69 -18.68
C GLU A 81 22.60 -4.18 -18.55
N GLY A 82 22.59 -3.62 -17.34
CA GLY A 82 22.77 -2.19 -17.09
C GLY A 82 21.56 -1.33 -17.45
N VAL A 83 20.38 -1.93 -17.64
CA VAL A 83 19.12 -1.21 -17.88
C VAL A 83 18.54 -0.74 -16.54
N PRO A 84 18.23 0.56 -16.37
CA PRO A 84 17.64 1.08 -15.14
C PRO A 84 16.17 0.66 -14.99
N GLY A 85 15.81 0.20 -13.80
CA GLY A 85 14.44 0.03 -13.36
C GLY A 85 14.15 0.91 -12.14
N SER A 86 12.89 1.33 -11.97
CA SER A 86 12.46 2.07 -10.78
C SER A 86 11.03 1.72 -10.37
N ALA A 87 10.74 1.88 -9.08
CA ALA A 87 9.42 1.64 -8.53
C ALA A 87 9.12 2.55 -7.33
N LEU A 88 7.87 3.01 -7.23
CA LEU A 88 7.35 3.69 -6.05
C LEU A 88 7.02 2.66 -4.97
N LEU A 89 7.77 2.67 -3.86
CA LEU A 89 7.63 1.71 -2.76
C LEU A 89 6.57 2.13 -1.75
N ASP A 90 6.57 3.41 -1.39
CA ASP A 90 5.63 3.92 -0.38
C ASP A 90 5.43 5.43 -0.48
N ILE A 91 4.36 5.90 0.14
CA ILE A 91 4.07 7.32 0.33
C ILE A 91 3.84 7.55 1.82
N PHE A 92 4.69 8.38 2.43
CA PHE A 92 4.54 8.78 3.82
C PHE A 92 3.77 10.09 3.90
N ASP A 93 2.66 10.07 4.63
CA ASP A 93 1.87 11.26 4.91
C ASP A 93 2.37 11.85 6.24
N ILE A 94 3.31 12.80 6.15
CA ILE A 94 4.14 13.24 7.29
C ILE A 94 3.53 14.45 7.98
N MET A 95 3.15 15.46 7.21
CA MET A 95 2.59 16.72 7.67
C MET A 95 1.45 17.16 6.72
N PRO A 96 0.28 16.51 6.77
CA PRO A 96 -0.77 16.69 5.76
C PRO A 96 -1.14 18.17 5.56
N GLY A 97 -0.98 18.67 4.33
CA GLY A 97 -1.32 20.06 3.97
C GLY A 97 -0.24 21.09 4.24
N LEU A 98 0.93 20.70 4.78
CA LEU A 98 2.06 21.59 5.00
C LEU A 98 3.21 21.28 4.03
N PRO A 99 3.68 22.26 3.24
CA PRO A 99 4.84 22.06 2.38
C PRO A 99 6.08 21.63 3.16
N ILE A 100 6.79 20.62 2.66
CA ILE A 100 8.08 20.25 3.21
C ILE A 100 9.13 21.22 2.66
N THR A 101 9.74 21.99 3.55
CA THR A 101 10.68 23.07 3.22
C THR A 101 12.13 22.66 3.40
N ALA A 102 12.42 21.66 4.23
CA ALA A 102 13.75 21.04 4.35
C ALA A 102 13.64 19.54 4.62
N MET A 103 14.63 18.78 4.14
CA MET A 103 14.72 17.34 4.34
C MET A 103 16.18 16.92 4.35
N GLU A 104 16.56 16.08 5.31
CA GLU A 104 17.92 15.55 5.45
C GLU A 104 17.93 14.08 5.87
N ILE A 105 18.97 13.35 5.50
CA ILE A 105 19.16 11.94 5.82
C ILE A 105 20.39 11.71 6.67
N SER A 106 20.22 11.04 7.81
CA SER A 106 21.33 10.59 8.63
C SER A 106 21.53 9.09 8.50
N LYS A 107 22.61 8.69 7.82
CA LYS A 107 23.03 7.28 7.76
C LYS A 107 23.40 6.74 9.14
N LYS A 108 24.04 7.57 9.98
CA LYS A 108 24.43 7.21 11.36
C LYS A 108 23.20 6.85 12.21
N HIS A 109 22.15 7.65 12.13
CA HIS A 109 20.92 7.43 12.90
C HIS A 109 19.87 6.60 12.17
N LYS A 110 20.15 6.19 10.93
CA LYS A 110 19.24 5.47 10.02
C LYS A 110 17.86 6.14 9.96
N ALA A 111 17.86 7.46 9.81
CA ALA A 111 16.65 8.27 9.88
C ALA A 111 16.64 9.41 8.86
N LEU A 112 15.43 9.73 8.39
CA LEU A 112 15.06 10.88 7.60
C LEU A 112 14.50 11.96 8.54
N TYR A 113 14.98 13.18 8.43
CA TYR A 113 14.47 14.36 9.11
C TYR A 113 13.73 15.21 8.09
N VAL A 114 12.47 15.55 8.38
CA VAL A 114 11.58 16.28 7.49
C VAL A 114 11.06 17.50 8.25
N ALA A 115 11.18 18.68 7.66
CA ALA A 115 10.76 19.94 8.27
C ALA A 115 9.75 20.68 7.38
N SER A 116 8.76 21.27 8.04
CA SER A 116 7.90 22.32 7.51
C SER A 116 8.04 23.57 8.38
N ASP A 117 7.29 24.61 8.06
CA ASP A 117 7.26 25.85 8.85
C ASP A 117 6.71 25.64 10.27
N GLU A 118 5.98 24.55 10.52
CA GLU A 118 5.35 24.28 11.82
C GLU A 118 6.08 23.25 12.67
N SER A 119 6.77 22.28 12.06
CA SER A 119 7.35 21.18 12.83
C SER A 119 8.49 20.46 12.10
N VAL A 120 9.27 19.71 12.88
CA VAL A 120 10.27 18.76 12.39
C VAL A 120 9.87 17.36 12.84
N ARG A 121 9.92 16.39 11.92
CA ARG A 121 9.62 14.99 12.18
C ARG A 121 10.79 14.11 11.78
N GLN A 122 11.04 13.09 12.60
CA GLN A 122 12.01 12.04 12.34
C GLN A 122 11.29 10.76 11.91
N ILE A 123 11.77 10.12 10.84
CA ILE A 123 11.24 8.87 10.29
C ILE A 123 12.39 7.90 10.13
N TYR A 124 12.28 6.67 10.64
CA TYR A 124 13.32 5.66 10.42
C TYR A 124 13.32 5.18 8.96
N LEU A 125 14.50 4.91 8.39
CA LEU A 125 14.63 4.43 7.01
C LEU A 125 14.08 2.99 6.86
N SER A 126 14.26 2.18 7.91
CA SER A 126 13.78 0.80 8.00
C SER A 126 12.57 0.71 8.95
N MET A 127 11.37 0.81 8.40
CA MET A 127 10.11 0.67 9.15
C MET A 127 9.45 -0.71 8.98
N CYS A 128 10.23 -1.72 8.61
CA CYS A 128 9.76 -3.01 8.09
C CYS A 128 8.61 -3.61 8.92
N THR A 129 8.82 -3.83 10.21
CA THR A 129 7.86 -4.50 11.10
C THR A 129 6.60 -3.70 11.35
N HIS A 130 6.68 -2.37 11.38
CA HIS A 130 5.54 -1.50 11.70
C HIS A 130 4.79 -1.02 10.44
N ARG A 131 5.44 -1.02 9.27
CA ARG A 131 4.88 -0.46 8.03
C ARG A 131 4.33 -1.52 7.08
N TYR A 132 4.92 -2.73 7.08
CA TYR A 132 4.58 -3.80 6.15
C TYR A 132 4.05 -5.03 6.89
N ASP A 133 2.76 -5.30 6.70
CA ASP A 133 2.01 -6.41 7.27
C ASP A 133 1.81 -7.58 6.29
N SER A 134 2.32 -7.45 5.06
CA SER A 134 2.24 -8.47 4.03
C SER A 134 3.59 -8.72 3.37
N CYS A 135 3.82 -9.98 2.99
CA CYS A 135 5.03 -10.37 2.26
C CYS A 135 5.22 -9.51 1.00
N LEU A 136 4.16 -9.32 0.22
CA LEU A 136 4.22 -8.60 -1.06
C LEU A 136 4.79 -7.18 -0.89
N ARG A 137 4.41 -6.46 0.16
CA ARG A 137 4.98 -5.12 0.42
C ARG A 137 6.39 -5.18 0.99
N CYS A 138 6.65 -6.18 1.83
CA CYS A 138 7.91 -6.31 2.53
C CYS A 138 9.09 -6.61 1.58
N VAL A 139 8.89 -7.51 0.62
CA VAL A 139 9.98 -8.01 -0.24
C VAL A 139 10.47 -6.97 -1.24
N HIS A 140 9.67 -5.95 -1.56
CA HIS A 140 10.06 -4.92 -2.52
C HIS A 140 10.86 -3.76 -1.90
N ASP A 141 10.88 -3.62 -0.57
CA ASP A 141 11.66 -2.57 0.09
C ASP A 141 13.09 -3.05 0.37
N PRO A 142 14.14 -2.40 -0.16
CA PRO A 142 15.52 -2.88 -0.03
C PRO A 142 16.04 -2.85 1.42
N TYR A 143 15.40 -2.11 2.32
CA TYR A 143 15.74 -2.14 3.76
C TYR A 143 15.13 -3.34 4.50
N CYS A 144 14.24 -4.10 3.86
CA CYS A 144 13.39 -5.09 4.50
C CYS A 144 13.49 -6.47 3.87
N GLY A 145 13.16 -7.49 4.66
CA GLY A 145 13.00 -8.86 4.21
C GLY A 145 11.88 -9.56 4.96
N TRP A 146 11.21 -10.48 4.29
CA TRP A 146 10.10 -11.24 4.87
C TRP A 146 10.60 -12.53 5.50
N ASP A 147 10.29 -12.71 6.78
CA ASP A 147 10.54 -13.96 7.51
C ASP A 147 9.34 -14.89 7.35
N LYS A 148 9.52 -15.95 6.55
CA LYS A 148 8.48 -16.94 6.27
C LYS A 148 8.03 -17.71 7.52
N GLN A 149 8.91 -17.92 8.50
CA GLN A 149 8.59 -18.71 9.70
C GLN A 149 7.71 -17.90 10.65
N SER A 150 8.11 -16.66 10.96
CA SER A 150 7.33 -15.79 11.83
C SER A 150 6.19 -15.08 11.11
N LYS A 151 6.15 -15.10 9.77
CA LYS A 151 5.22 -14.35 8.93
C LYS A 151 5.22 -12.85 9.26
N THR A 152 6.42 -12.29 9.42
CA THR A 152 6.59 -10.87 9.73
C THR A 152 7.65 -10.24 8.83
N CYS A 153 7.50 -8.94 8.60
CA CYS A 153 8.51 -8.15 7.92
C CYS A 153 9.57 -7.66 8.92
N LYS A 154 10.85 -7.80 8.56
CA LYS A 154 11.99 -7.43 9.41
C LYS A 154 13.03 -6.65 8.61
N PRO A 155 13.95 -5.91 9.26
CA PRO A 155 15.12 -5.37 8.58
C PRO A 155 15.85 -6.49 7.83
N TYR A 156 16.29 -6.20 6.60
CA TYR A 156 16.87 -7.21 5.72
C TYR A 156 18.09 -7.89 6.37
N GLN A 157 18.12 -9.22 6.28
CA GLN A 157 19.22 -10.09 6.66
C GLN A 157 19.27 -11.28 5.70
N PRO A 158 20.44 -11.86 5.43
CA PRO A 158 20.55 -13.09 4.63
C PRO A 158 19.62 -14.19 5.17
N GLY A 159 18.87 -14.83 4.28
CA GLY A 159 17.86 -15.85 4.62
C GLY A 159 16.42 -15.32 4.72
N LEU A 160 16.21 -14.00 4.78
CA LEU A 160 14.89 -13.40 4.59
C LEU A 160 14.56 -13.29 3.09
N LEU A 161 13.27 -13.41 2.74
CA LEU A 161 12.81 -13.24 1.37
C LEU A 161 12.86 -11.75 0.98
N GLN A 162 13.42 -11.44 -0.18
CA GLN A 162 13.46 -10.10 -0.75
C GLN A 162 13.50 -10.20 -2.28
N ASP A 163 12.77 -9.32 -2.98
CA ASP A 163 12.68 -9.24 -4.44
C ASP A 163 12.35 -7.80 -4.86
N VAL A 164 13.32 -6.88 -4.69
CA VAL A 164 13.16 -5.44 -4.99
C VAL A 164 12.82 -5.20 -6.47
N THR A 165 13.38 -6.02 -7.36
CA THR A 165 13.22 -5.89 -8.82
C THR A 165 11.91 -6.50 -9.33
N ASN A 166 11.12 -7.13 -8.46
CA ASN A 166 9.89 -7.85 -8.81
C ASN A 166 10.10 -8.88 -9.93
N SER A 167 11.21 -9.61 -9.83
CA SER A 167 11.62 -10.63 -10.79
C SER A 167 10.76 -11.89 -10.73
N SER A 168 10.15 -12.18 -9.56
CA SER A 168 9.37 -13.39 -9.35
C SER A 168 8.06 -13.13 -8.60
N ARG A 169 6.94 -13.43 -9.26
CA ARG A 169 5.59 -13.27 -8.69
C ARG A 169 5.23 -14.29 -7.61
N SER A 170 6.00 -15.39 -7.50
CA SER A 170 5.70 -16.50 -6.56
C SER A 170 6.45 -16.41 -5.23
N VAL A 171 7.34 -15.42 -5.06
CA VAL A 171 8.16 -15.25 -3.83
C VAL A 171 7.31 -15.31 -2.56
N CYS A 172 6.12 -14.72 -2.61
CA CYS A 172 5.22 -14.63 -1.46
C CYS A 172 4.15 -15.72 -1.37
N GLU A 173 4.04 -16.64 -2.34
CA GLU A 173 2.93 -17.60 -2.44
C GLU A 173 2.79 -18.47 -1.17
N SER A 174 3.92 -18.94 -0.64
CA SER A 174 3.94 -19.74 0.59
C SER A 174 3.65 -18.95 1.88
N SER A 175 3.61 -17.63 1.80
CA SER A 175 3.29 -16.72 2.91
C SER A 175 1.86 -16.19 2.85
N VAL A 176 1.09 -16.56 1.83
CA VAL A 176 -0.30 -16.15 1.65
C VAL A 176 -1.14 -16.64 2.81
N VAL A 177 -1.87 -15.72 3.44
CA VAL A 177 -2.75 -16.04 4.57
C VAL A 177 -4.04 -16.66 4.04
N ASN A 178 -4.39 -17.82 4.59
CA ASN A 178 -5.68 -18.47 4.35
C ASN A 178 -6.66 -18.12 5.47
N LYS A 179 -7.62 -17.23 5.19
CA LYS A 179 -8.64 -16.75 6.12
C LYS A 179 -9.89 -17.62 6.03
N ARG A 180 -10.25 -18.33 7.10
CA ARG A 180 -11.49 -19.11 7.17
C ARG A 180 -12.63 -18.23 7.69
N LEU A 181 -13.76 -18.22 6.99
CA LEU A 181 -14.93 -17.43 7.33
C LEU A 181 -16.18 -18.32 7.31
N THR A 182 -16.98 -18.23 8.36
CA THR A 182 -18.31 -18.85 8.41
C THR A 182 -19.36 -17.76 8.33
N VAL A 183 -20.28 -17.89 7.37
CA VAL A 183 -21.37 -16.95 7.14
C VAL A 183 -22.69 -17.70 7.16
N THR A 184 -23.76 -17.08 7.65
CA THR A 184 -25.08 -17.71 7.61
C THR A 184 -25.69 -17.56 6.22
N PHE A 185 -26.58 -18.48 5.85
CA PHE A 185 -27.36 -18.36 4.62
C PHE A 185 -28.08 -17.01 4.54
N GLY A 186 -28.02 -16.36 3.37
CA GLY A 186 -28.59 -15.04 3.11
C GLY A 186 -27.81 -13.85 3.67
N GLN A 187 -26.73 -14.06 4.43
CA GLN A 187 -25.90 -12.97 4.96
C GLN A 187 -24.98 -12.40 3.87
N SER A 188 -24.76 -11.09 3.87
CA SER A 188 -23.72 -10.46 3.04
C SER A 188 -22.36 -10.46 3.76
N VAL A 189 -21.29 -10.78 3.04
CA VAL A 189 -19.92 -10.87 3.58
C VAL A 189 -18.94 -10.05 2.76
N HIS A 190 -18.04 -9.36 3.45
CA HIS A 190 -16.96 -8.58 2.85
C HIS A 190 -15.62 -9.32 2.97
N LEU A 191 -15.00 -9.60 1.82
CA LEU A 191 -13.69 -10.21 1.70
C LEU A 191 -12.66 -9.15 1.33
N SER A 192 -11.67 -8.91 2.20
CA SER A 192 -10.58 -7.98 1.91
C SER A 192 -9.22 -8.43 2.44
N CYS A 193 -8.19 -8.30 1.61
CA CYS A 193 -6.80 -8.54 2.02
C CYS A 193 -6.28 -7.42 2.92
N PHE A 194 -6.66 -6.17 2.64
CA PHE A 194 -6.24 -4.99 3.38
C PHE A 194 -7.43 -4.30 4.06
N VAL A 195 -7.24 -3.78 5.26
CA VAL A 195 -8.26 -2.89 5.87
C VAL A 195 -8.33 -1.57 5.09
N LYS A 196 -7.16 -1.04 4.71
CA LYS A 196 -6.99 0.11 3.82
C LYS A 196 -5.85 -0.20 2.86
N MET A 197 -6.13 -0.19 1.57
CA MET A 197 -5.14 -0.48 0.55
C MET A 197 -4.12 0.67 0.49
N PRO A 198 -2.81 0.37 0.56
CA PRO A 198 -1.78 1.38 0.38
C PRO A 198 -1.95 2.10 -0.96
N GLN A 199 -1.77 3.42 -0.96
CA GLN A 199 -1.99 4.26 -2.15
C GLN A 199 -1.16 3.79 -3.36
N VAL A 200 0.08 3.37 -3.10
CA VAL A 200 1.00 2.83 -4.12
C VAL A 200 0.46 1.57 -4.82
N LEU A 201 -0.42 0.82 -4.16
CA LEU A 201 -0.99 -0.41 -4.73
C LEU A 201 -2.29 -0.18 -5.51
N LYS A 202 -2.95 0.98 -5.34
CA LYS A 202 -4.26 1.27 -5.96
C LYS A 202 -4.20 1.36 -7.49
N VAL A 203 -3.01 1.55 -8.05
CA VAL A 203 -2.78 1.59 -9.50
C VAL A 203 -2.86 0.19 -10.13
N TYR A 204 -2.64 -0.87 -9.34
CA TYR A 204 -2.65 -2.23 -9.86
C TYR A 204 -4.06 -2.84 -9.85
N PRO A 205 -4.45 -3.57 -10.90
CA PRO A 205 -5.73 -4.24 -10.94
C PRO A 205 -5.79 -5.37 -9.92
N VAL A 206 -6.93 -5.47 -9.24
CA VAL A 206 -7.25 -6.57 -8.33
C VAL A 206 -8.22 -7.52 -9.04
N THR A 207 -7.86 -8.80 -9.08
CA THR A 207 -8.70 -9.85 -9.64
C THR A 207 -9.06 -10.89 -8.59
N TRP A 208 -10.32 -11.33 -8.62
CA TRP A 208 -10.85 -12.34 -7.70
C TRP A 208 -11.16 -13.62 -8.45
N TYR A 209 -10.77 -14.75 -7.86
CA TYR A 209 -11.10 -16.08 -8.36
C TYR A 209 -11.90 -16.83 -7.32
N HIS A 210 -12.95 -17.52 -7.76
CA HIS A 210 -13.70 -18.45 -6.93
C HIS A 210 -13.44 -19.89 -7.39
N HIS A 211 -13.13 -20.76 -6.44
CA HIS A 211 -12.95 -22.19 -6.63
C HIS A 211 -14.18 -22.92 -6.07
N SER A 212 -15.17 -23.09 -6.94
CA SER A 212 -16.40 -23.84 -6.64
C SER A 212 -16.17 -25.33 -6.90
N LYS A 213 -16.91 -26.18 -6.18
CA LYS A 213 -16.93 -27.63 -6.42
C LYS A 213 -17.42 -27.98 -7.82
N GLU A 214 -18.34 -27.21 -8.39
CA GLU A 214 -18.98 -27.52 -9.66
C GLU A 214 -18.23 -26.96 -10.87
N LYS A 215 -17.80 -25.69 -10.78
CA LYS A 215 -17.21 -24.94 -11.91
C LYS A 215 -15.68 -24.93 -11.89
N GLY A 216 -15.06 -25.51 -10.85
CA GLY A 216 -13.64 -25.35 -10.61
C GLY A 216 -13.27 -23.88 -10.37
N ARG A 217 -12.11 -23.45 -10.87
CA ARG A 217 -11.62 -22.08 -10.74
C ARG A 217 -12.17 -21.20 -11.85
N TYR A 218 -12.84 -20.12 -11.49
CA TYR A 218 -13.27 -19.08 -12.44
C TYR A 218 -13.05 -17.68 -11.88
N MET A 219 -12.86 -16.70 -12.78
CA MET A 219 -12.74 -15.30 -12.40
C MET A 219 -14.11 -14.74 -12.02
N VAL A 220 -14.20 -14.07 -10.87
CA VAL A 220 -15.43 -13.43 -10.43
C VAL A 220 -15.71 -12.22 -11.31
N SER A 221 -16.91 -12.16 -11.88
CA SER A 221 -17.38 -11.02 -12.66
C SER A 221 -18.21 -10.10 -11.80
N PHE A 222 -17.80 -8.83 -11.74
CA PHE A 222 -18.52 -7.75 -11.07
C PHE A 222 -19.65 -7.13 -11.93
N SER A 223 -19.94 -7.70 -13.11
CA SER A 223 -21.08 -7.27 -13.93
C SER A 223 -22.42 -7.57 -13.25
N ARG A 224 -22.46 -8.55 -12.35
CA ARG A 224 -23.64 -8.90 -11.53
C ARG A 224 -23.59 -8.16 -10.20
N VAL A 225 -23.87 -6.85 -10.22
CA VAL A 225 -23.79 -5.97 -9.04
C VAL A 225 -24.72 -6.44 -7.90
N GLU A 226 -25.78 -7.17 -8.24
CA GLU A 226 -26.69 -7.78 -7.26
C GLU A 226 -26.04 -8.88 -6.42
N LYS A 227 -24.99 -9.54 -6.92
CA LYS A 227 -24.32 -10.66 -6.24
C LYS A 227 -22.93 -10.31 -5.73
N TYR A 228 -22.10 -9.71 -6.58
CA TYR A 228 -20.72 -9.36 -6.28
C TYR A 228 -20.50 -7.86 -6.45
N ILE A 229 -20.07 -7.19 -5.39
CA ILE A 229 -19.78 -5.75 -5.39
C ILE A 229 -18.29 -5.56 -5.13
N ALA A 230 -17.59 -4.90 -6.06
CA ALA A 230 -16.20 -4.49 -5.86
C ALA A 230 -16.14 -3.27 -4.93
N THR A 231 -15.17 -3.26 -4.02
CA THR A 231 -14.93 -2.11 -3.12
C THR A 231 -13.77 -1.26 -3.62
N VAL A 232 -13.73 0.01 -3.23
CA VAL A 232 -12.66 0.96 -3.58
C VAL A 232 -11.28 0.59 -3.02
N GLU A 233 -11.24 -0.31 -2.03
CA GLU A 233 -10.00 -0.81 -1.42
C GLU A 233 -9.58 -2.18 -2.01
N GLY A 234 -10.18 -2.60 -3.14
CA GLY A 234 -9.86 -3.85 -3.83
C GLY A 234 -10.51 -5.11 -3.23
N GLY A 235 -11.26 -4.97 -2.15
CA GLY A 235 -12.09 -6.02 -1.58
C GLY A 235 -13.34 -6.32 -2.42
N MET A 236 -14.04 -7.39 -2.05
CA MET A 236 -15.30 -7.82 -2.68
C MET A 236 -16.36 -8.09 -1.61
N VAL A 237 -17.61 -7.68 -1.87
CA VAL A 237 -18.77 -8.06 -1.08
C VAL A 237 -19.58 -9.10 -1.84
N ILE A 238 -19.88 -10.22 -1.17
CA ILE A 238 -20.83 -11.22 -1.64
C ILE A 238 -22.16 -10.91 -0.96
N VAL A 239 -23.19 -10.63 -1.76
CA VAL A 239 -24.54 -10.31 -1.26
C VAL A 239 -25.34 -11.60 -1.17
N GLY A 240 -26.05 -11.80 -0.04
CA GLY A 240 -26.95 -12.93 0.14
C GLY A 240 -26.29 -14.29 -0.06
N ALA A 241 -25.33 -14.65 0.79
CA ALA A 241 -24.54 -15.87 0.65
C ALA A 241 -25.42 -17.13 0.58
N SER A 242 -25.23 -17.96 -0.44
CA SER A 242 -25.88 -19.27 -0.62
C SER A 242 -24.83 -20.39 -0.56
N GLU A 243 -25.27 -21.65 -0.52
CA GLU A 243 -24.36 -22.80 -0.49
C GLU A 243 -23.38 -22.83 -1.69
N GLU A 244 -23.79 -22.30 -2.85
CA GLU A 244 -22.95 -22.18 -4.05
C GLU A 244 -21.78 -21.21 -3.90
N ASP A 245 -21.88 -20.25 -2.98
CA ASP A 245 -20.79 -19.32 -2.65
C ASP A 245 -19.77 -19.96 -1.69
N GLY A 246 -20.05 -21.16 -1.18
CA GLY A 246 -19.09 -21.90 -0.37
C GLY A 246 -17.88 -22.32 -1.20
N GLY A 247 -16.67 -22.09 -0.68
CA GLY A 247 -15.45 -22.46 -1.38
C GLY A 247 -14.27 -21.56 -1.10
N ARG A 248 -13.22 -21.73 -1.91
CA ARG A 248 -11.99 -20.95 -1.81
C ARG A 248 -12.07 -19.74 -2.73
N TYR A 249 -11.78 -18.56 -2.20
CA TYR A 249 -11.62 -17.33 -2.97
C TYR A 249 -10.16 -16.85 -2.92
N ASP A 250 -9.59 -16.56 -4.08
CA ASP A 250 -8.23 -16.04 -4.22
C ASP A 250 -8.28 -14.62 -4.74
N CYS A 251 -7.63 -13.71 -4.02
CA CYS A 251 -7.42 -12.33 -4.44
C CYS A 251 -6.01 -12.20 -5.02
N GLN A 252 -5.90 -11.72 -6.26
CA GLN A 252 -4.63 -11.45 -6.92
C GLN A 252 -4.45 -9.96 -7.20
N LEU A 253 -3.22 -9.47 -7.03
CA LEU A 253 -2.82 -8.09 -7.36
C LEU A 253 -1.75 -8.16 -8.44
N ALA A 254 -2.02 -7.58 -9.62
CA ALA A 254 -1.11 -7.66 -10.78
C ALA A 254 -0.64 -9.10 -11.11
N GLY A 255 -1.49 -10.11 -10.85
CA GLY A 255 -1.21 -11.53 -11.08
C GLY A 255 -0.47 -12.26 -9.95
N ALA A 256 -0.03 -11.58 -8.89
CA ALA A 256 0.51 -12.23 -7.69
C ALA A 256 -0.60 -12.54 -6.67
N LEU A 257 -0.58 -13.73 -6.06
CA LEU A 257 -1.56 -14.12 -5.04
C LEU A 257 -1.35 -13.32 -3.76
N LEU A 258 -2.35 -12.54 -3.35
CA LEU A 258 -2.29 -11.62 -2.22
C LEU A 258 -2.85 -12.24 -0.94
N CYS A 259 -4.06 -12.80 -1.01
CA CYS A 259 -4.67 -13.51 0.10
C CYS A 259 -5.70 -14.54 -0.39
N THR A 260 -5.96 -15.55 0.45
CA THR A 260 -6.94 -16.60 0.18
C THR A 260 -8.00 -16.61 1.29
N PHE A 261 -9.25 -16.80 0.92
CA PHE A 261 -10.37 -17.03 1.84
C PHE A 261 -10.94 -18.42 1.61
N ASN A 262 -11.36 -19.08 2.69
CA ASN A 262 -12.23 -20.26 2.62
C ASN A 262 -13.55 -19.93 3.29
N LEU A 263 -14.59 -19.81 2.48
CA LEU A 263 -15.94 -19.46 2.91
C LEU A 263 -16.76 -20.73 3.14
N THR A 264 -17.33 -20.86 4.33
CA THR A 264 -18.30 -21.90 4.66
C THR A 264 -19.65 -21.25 4.96
N VAL A 265 -20.70 -21.70 4.28
CA VAL A 265 -22.05 -21.18 4.48
C VAL A 265 -22.82 -22.13 5.41
N ASP A 266 -23.23 -21.63 6.57
CA ASP A 266 -24.03 -22.37 7.55
C ASP A 266 -25.53 -22.24 7.19
N ALA A 267 -26.09 -23.31 6.62
CA ALA A 267 -27.50 -23.45 6.32
C ALA A 267 -28.31 -24.05 7.49
N HIS A 268 -27.66 -24.64 8.50
CA HIS A 268 -28.33 -25.35 9.59
C HIS A 268 -29.08 -24.43 10.57
N ARG A 269 -28.88 -23.12 10.48
CA ARG A 269 -29.66 -22.13 11.23
C ARG A 269 -30.96 -21.70 10.53
N CYS A 270 -31.24 -22.20 9.32
CA CYS A 270 -32.49 -21.95 8.62
C CYS A 270 -33.51 -23.09 8.79
N SER A 271 -33.17 -24.15 9.51
CA SER A 271 -34.10 -25.21 9.90
C SER A 271 -34.91 -24.78 11.15
N PRO A 272 -36.24 -24.98 11.19
CA PRO A 272 -37.03 -24.73 12.40
C PRO A 272 -36.43 -25.53 13.57
N PRO A 273 -36.23 -24.92 14.76
CA PRO A 273 -35.74 -25.63 15.92
C PRO A 273 -36.61 -26.87 16.21
N ALA A 274 -35.98 -28.03 16.42
CA ALA A 274 -36.69 -29.30 16.60
C ALA A 274 -37.39 -29.41 17.98
N ARG A 275 -37.05 -28.56 18.95
CA ARG A 275 -37.61 -28.54 20.31
C ARG A 275 -38.08 -27.13 20.70
N SER A 276 -39.16 -27.03 21.47
CA SER A 276 -39.73 -25.74 21.90
C SER A 276 -38.76 -24.88 22.73
N GLN A 277 -37.86 -25.50 23.50
CA GLN A 277 -36.84 -24.77 24.27
C GLN A 277 -35.78 -24.09 23.39
N ASP A 278 -35.50 -24.63 22.20
CA ASP A 278 -34.55 -24.03 21.27
C ASP A 278 -35.12 -22.77 20.58
N TYR A 279 -36.45 -22.69 20.42
CA TYR A 279 -37.11 -21.46 19.93
C TYR A 279 -36.89 -20.27 20.87
N HIS A 280 -37.03 -20.47 22.18
CA HIS A 280 -36.82 -19.39 23.16
C HIS A 280 -35.37 -18.89 23.16
N ARG A 281 -34.41 -19.80 22.99
CA ARG A 281 -32.99 -19.46 22.92
C ARG A 281 -32.65 -18.71 21.63
N VAL A 282 -33.10 -19.22 20.48
CA VAL A 282 -32.91 -18.55 19.18
C VAL A 282 -33.57 -17.18 19.15
N TYR A 283 -34.78 -17.05 19.70
CA TYR A 283 -35.49 -15.76 19.79
C TYR A 283 -34.77 -14.77 20.72
N SER A 284 -34.24 -15.24 21.84
CA SER A 284 -33.45 -14.42 22.76
C SER A 284 -32.14 -13.94 22.12
N ASP A 285 -31.45 -14.82 21.40
CA ASP A 285 -30.22 -14.48 20.66
C ASP A 285 -30.51 -13.47 19.54
N TRP A 286 -31.62 -13.65 18.81
CA TRP A 286 -32.05 -12.71 17.77
C TRP A 286 -32.44 -11.35 18.35
N CYS A 287 -33.15 -11.32 19.48
CA CYS A 287 -33.45 -10.09 20.21
C CYS A 287 -32.17 -9.38 20.65
N HIS A 288 -31.18 -10.11 21.16
CA HIS A 288 -29.91 -9.55 21.61
C HIS A 288 -29.09 -8.97 20.44
N GLU A 289 -28.99 -9.67 19.32
CA GLU A 289 -28.32 -9.14 18.11
C GLU A 289 -29.09 -7.98 17.49
N PHE A 290 -30.42 -8.00 17.49
CA PHE A 290 -31.23 -6.88 17.04
C PHE A 290 -31.00 -5.63 17.91
N GLN A 291 -30.86 -5.79 19.23
CA GLN A 291 -30.52 -4.68 20.13
C GLN A 291 -29.11 -4.14 19.87
N LYS A 292 -28.13 -5.01 19.61
CA LYS A 292 -26.78 -4.59 19.17
C LYS A 292 -26.85 -3.81 17.86
N TYR A 293 -27.57 -4.31 16.86
CA TYR A 293 -27.77 -3.60 15.59
C TYR A 293 -28.41 -2.22 15.82
N LYS A 294 -29.48 -2.14 16.63
CA LYS A 294 -30.16 -0.89 16.97
C LYS A 294 -29.25 0.11 17.68
N SER A 295 -28.39 -0.35 18.59
CA SER A 295 -27.40 0.51 19.25
C SER A 295 -26.28 0.98 18.31
N ALA A 296 -25.80 0.10 17.42
CA ALA A 296 -24.83 0.45 16.39
C ALA A 296 -25.40 1.48 15.40
N MET A 297 -26.65 1.31 14.97
CA MET A 297 -27.38 2.27 14.14
C MET A 297 -27.52 3.63 14.83
N LYS A 298 -27.95 3.67 16.09
CA LYS A 298 -28.01 4.94 16.87
C LYS A 298 -26.63 5.60 17.03
N SER A 299 -25.58 4.81 17.20
CA SER A 299 -24.21 5.32 17.28
C SER A 299 -23.76 5.91 15.94
N TRP A 300 -24.09 5.24 14.83
CA TRP A 300 -23.85 5.74 13.48
C TRP A 300 -24.65 7.02 13.19
N GLU A 301 -25.93 7.08 13.55
CA GLU A 301 -26.77 8.28 13.43
C GLU A 301 -26.21 9.46 14.24
N LYS A 302 -25.74 9.22 15.47
CA LYS A 302 -25.06 10.25 16.26
C LYS A 302 -23.79 10.74 15.57
N LYS A 303 -22.97 9.84 15.02
CA LYS A 303 -21.75 10.21 14.27
C LYS A 303 -22.08 11.01 13.01
N GLN A 304 -23.17 10.67 12.30
CA GLN A 304 -23.71 11.43 11.17
C GLN A 304 -24.16 12.84 11.60
N ALA A 305 -24.92 12.96 12.69
CA ALA A 305 -25.39 14.25 13.20
C ALA A 305 -24.24 15.15 13.69
N VAL A 306 -23.20 14.56 14.30
CA VAL A 306 -21.97 15.27 14.66
C VAL A 306 -21.24 15.74 13.41
N SER A 307 -21.06 14.87 12.41
CA SER A 307 -20.43 15.23 11.11
C SER A 307 -21.18 16.37 10.40
N LEU A 308 -22.52 16.36 10.42
CA LEU A 308 -23.36 17.42 9.87
C LEU A 308 -23.27 18.73 10.67
N ARG A 309 -23.14 18.66 12.00
CA ARG A 309 -22.88 19.85 12.84
C ARG A 309 -21.49 20.44 12.59
N THR A 310 -20.46 19.60 12.49
CA THR A 310 -19.10 20.07 12.16
C THR A 310 -19.05 20.74 10.78
N ARG A 311 -19.77 20.19 9.79
CA ARG A 311 -19.94 20.80 8.46
C ARG A 311 -20.70 22.14 8.48
N ARG A 312 -21.70 22.29 9.35
CA ARG A 312 -22.42 23.58 9.52
C ARG A 312 -21.58 24.64 10.23
N ILE A 313 -20.79 24.25 11.23
CA ILE A 313 -19.87 25.17 11.92
C ILE A 313 -18.76 25.63 10.98
N SER A 314 -18.22 24.75 10.12
CA SER A 314 -17.26 25.16 9.08
C SER A 314 -17.88 26.05 7.99
N ALA A 315 -19.19 25.92 7.71
CA ALA A 315 -19.89 26.80 6.77
C ALA A 315 -20.26 28.16 7.37
N GLN A 316 -20.48 28.25 8.69
CA GLN A 316 -20.72 29.51 9.39
C GLN A 316 -19.43 30.27 9.75
N ALA A 317 -18.27 29.61 9.73
CA ALA A 317 -16.95 30.26 9.85
C ALA A 317 -16.40 30.79 8.51
N LEU A 318 -17.16 30.63 7.42
CA LEU A 318 -16.84 31.09 6.05
C LEU A 318 -17.83 32.16 5.53
N CYS A 319 -18.65 32.74 6.40
CA CYS A 319 -19.39 33.98 6.16
C CYS A 319 -18.94 35.06 7.15
#